data_AF-A0A0F9S3L9-F1
#
_entry.id   AF-A0A0F9S3L9-F1
#
_cell.length_a   1.000
_cell.length_b   1.000
_cell.length_c   1.000
_cell.angle_alpha   90.00
_cell.angle_beta   90.00
_cell.angle_gamma   90.00
#
_symmetry.space_group_name_H-M   'P 1'
#
loop_
_entity.id
_entity.type
_entity.pdbx_description
1 polymer ?
#
loop_
_entity_poly.entity_id
_entity_poly.type
_entity_poly.pdbx_seq_one_letter_code
_entity_poly.pdbx_strand_id
1 'polypeptide(L)'
;MDILTRKFRNVFYDFIIYSQAEAENVGIDYVHWREAGSGGWALSDDGYVGECLDILGPYTARNGATARFMIFSYGKVFDYPSTKLNFLERKATKSYSCTSTKDWAAREVKNRRGQRFITAYVMNFMAGTPIDWKKLGLIYRTDQKKPDKTAKYLFRQEAFKEMIQQKMIEVFKGKNISEDDVIEMFRDALTMAKANKDAKEMRMVAEDFRDMFDMNPKELPKGSEVPYDPDDIVDEIQADIDKAQLELGQKKIEAGETKEE
;
A
#
# COMPACT_ATOMS: atom_id res chain seq x y z
N MET A 1 -22.34 -3.44 -19.93
CA MET A 1 -22.78 -4.57 -19.10
C MET A 1 -21.55 -5.06 -18.37
N ASP A 2 -21.65 -5.29 -17.07
CA ASP A 2 -20.52 -5.74 -16.24
C ASP A 2 -20.88 -7.07 -15.55
N ILE A 3 -19.91 -7.99 -15.45
CA ILE A 3 -20.11 -9.31 -14.83
C ILE A 3 -19.31 -9.33 -13.53
N LEU A 4 -20.02 -9.45 -12.42
CA LEU A 4 -19.47 -9.48 -11.08
C LEU A 4 -19.54 -10.89 -10.49
N THR A 5 -18.39 -11.55 -10.39
CA THR A 5 -18.26 -12.80 -9.63
C THR A 5 -18.08 -12.50 -8.15
N ARG A 6 -19.02 -12.94 -7.31
CA ARG A 6 -18.85 -12.84 -5.85
C ARG A 6 -19.49 -14.00 -5.09
N LYS A 7 -19.07 -14.15 -3.84
CA LYS A 7 -19.59 -15.16 -2.93
C LYS A 7 -20.88 -14.69 -2.26
N PHE A 8 -21.95 -15.45 -2.40
CA PHE A 8 -23.23 -15.27 -1.71
C PHE A 8 -23.67 -16.59 -1.10
N ARG A 9 -24.08 -16.59 0.19
CA ARG A 9 -24.45 -17.82 0.94
C ARG A 9 -23.47 -18.98 0.79
N ASN A 10 -22.17 -18.67 0.83
CA ASN A 10 -21.06 -19.61 0.72
C ASN A 10 -20.79 -20.20 -0.69
N VAL A 11 -21.52 -19.78 -1.72
CA VAL A 11 -21.36 -20.20 -3.13
C VAL A 11 -20.97 -19.00 -3.99
N PHE A 12 -20.15 -19.23 -5.03
CA PHE A 12 -19.81 -18.18 -6.00
C PHE A 12 -20.89 -18.09 -7.07
N TYR A 13 -21.32 -16.86 -7.35
CA TYR A 13 -22.29 -16.55 -8.39
C TYR A 13 -21.74 -15.42 -9.25
N ASP A 14 -22.10 -15.46 -10.53
CA ASP A 14 -21.88 -14.37 -11.48
C ASP A 14 -23.15 -13.54 -11.55
N PHE A 15 -23.04 -12.27 -11.17
CA PHE A 15 -24.14 -11.31 -11.23
C PHE A 15 -23.90 -10.34 -12.38
N ILE A 16 -24.95 -10.06 -13.14
CA ILE A 16 -24.91 -9.08 -14.21
C ILE A 16 -25.35 -7.73 -13.65
N ILE A 17 -24.52 -6.71 -13.88
CA ILE A 17 -24.80 -5.33 -13.53
C ILE A 17 -24.94 -4.53 -14.82
N TYR A 18 -26.04 -3.80 -14.95
CA TYR A 18 -26.33 -2.97 -16.11
C TYR A 18 -26.10 -1.50 -15.77
N SER A 19 -25.69 -0.71 -16.75
CA SER A 19 -25.94 0.73 -16.64
C SER A 19 -27.43 1.02 -16.81
N GLN A 20 -27.90 2.19 -16.37
CA GLN A 20 -29.30 2.57 -16.56
C GLN A 20 -29.74 2.48 -18.03
N ALA A 21 -28.94 3.01 -18.96
CA ALA A 21 -29.23 2.94 -20.39
C ALA A 21 -29.27 1.50 -20.94
N GLU A 22 -28.42 0.61 -20.41
CA GLU A 22 -28.44 -0.80 -20.78
C GLU A 22 -29.69 -1.51 -20.25
N ALA A 23 -30.10 -1.22 -19.01
CA ALA A 23 -31.32 -1.77 -18.44
C ALA A 23 -32.57 -1.35 -19.21
N GLU A 24 -32.64 -0.07 -19.60
CA GLU A 24 -33.72 0.47 -20.45
C GLU A 24 -33.75 -0.21 -21.83
N ASN A 25 -32.58 -0.41 -22.46
CA ASN A 25 -32.47 -1.10 -23.76
C ASN A 25 -32.87 -2.58 -23.70
N VAL A 26 -32.60 -3.25 -22.58
CA VAL A 26 -32.97 -4.65 -22.36
C VAL A 26 -34.42 -4.80 -21.89
N GLY A 27 -35.08 -3.69 -21.51
CA GLY A 27 -36.45 -3.69 -20.99
C GLY A 27 -36.55 -4.24 -19.56
N ILE A 28 -35.55 -3.97 -18.72
CA ILE A 28 -35.55 -4.39 -17.32
C ILE A 28 -36.29 -3.35 -16.49
N ASP A 29 -37.39 -3.77 -15.86
CA ASP A 29 -38.09 -2.94 -14.87
C ASP A 29 -37.27 -2.87 -13.58
N TYR A 30 -36.84 -1.66 -13.21
CA TYR A 30 -36.09 -1.41 -11.99
C TYR A 30 -36.74 -0.29 -11.17
N VAL A 31 -36.50 -0.31 -9.87
CA VAL A 31 -36.93 0.74 -8.93
C VAL A 31 -35.73 1.33 -8.19
N HIS A 32 -35.92 2.46 -7.50
CA HIS A 32 -34.88 2.98 -6.60
C HIS A 32 -34.54 1.91 -5.55
N TRP A 33 -33.26 1.77 -5.21
CA TRP A 33 -32.80 0.67 -4.34
C TRP A 33 -33.51 0.58 -2.98
N ARG A 34 -34.06 1.68 -2.44
CA ARG A 34 -34.82 1.67 -1.17
C ARG A 34 -36.19 1.02 -1.28
N GLU A 35 -36.74 1.01 -2.47
CA GLU A 35 -38.08 0.50 -2.81
C GLU A 35 -38.02 -0.91 -3.39
N ALA A 36 -36.82 -1.39 -3.72
CA ALA A 36 -36.62 -2.73 -4.25
C ALA A 36 -37.09 -3.82 -3.29
N GLY A 37 -37.83 -4.79 -3.81
CA GLY A 37 -38.15 -6.05 -3.15
C GLY A 37 -37.08 -7.11 -3.41
N SER A 38 -37.06 -8.17 -2.59
CA SER A 38 -36.19 -9.33 -2.83
C SER A 38 -36.53 -10.00 -4.16
N GLY A 39 -35.51 -10.29 -4.96
CA GLY A 39 -35.61 -10.77 -6.35
C GLY A 39 -35.83 -9.66 -7.39
N GLY A 40 -36.08 -8.42 -6.98
CA GLY A 40 -36.29 -7.29 -7.88
C GLY A 40 -34.99 -6.63 -8.35
N TRP A 41 -35.07 -5.82 -9.40
CA TRP A 41 -33.95 -5.00 -9.89
C TRP A 41 -33.95 -3.62 -9.24
N ALA A 42 -32.77 -3.17 -8.83
CA ALA A 42 -32.57 -1.96 -8.07
C ALA A 42 -31.57 -1.04 -8.75
N LEU A 43 -31.94 0.24 -8.88
CA LEU A 43 -31.08 1.32 -9.33
C LEU A 43 -30.26 1.88 -8.16
N SER A 44 -28.95 1.84 -8.29
CA SER A 44 -27.98 2.48 -7.41
C SER A 44 -28.01 4.01 -7.55
N ASP A 45 -27.50 4.73 -6.56
CA ASP A 45 -27.47 6.20 -6.60
C ASP A 45 -26.47 6.76 -7.65
N ASP A 46 -25.62 5.90 -8.22
CA ASP A 46 -24.66 6.20 -9.29
C ASP A 46 -25.07 5.63 -10.67
N GLY A 47 -26.34 5.22 -10.84
CA GLY A 47 -26.92 4.93 -12.16
C GLY A 47 -26.70 3.51 -12.69
N TYR A 48 -26.49 2.54 -11.81
CA TYR A 48 -26.32 1.13 -12.16
C TYR A 48 -27.44 0.27 -11.59
N VAL A 49 -27.87 -0.71 -12.38
CA VAL A 49 -28.99 -1.59 -12.07
C VAL A 49 -28.46 -2.97 -11.73
N GLY A 50 -28.87 -3.51 -10.58
CA GLY A 50 -28.52 -4.85 -10.17
C GLY A 50 -29.58 -5.50 -9.30
N GLU A 51 -29.53 -6.82 -9.22
CA GLU A 51 -30.53 -7.60 -8.49
C GLU A 51 -30.44 -7.41 -6.97
N CYS A 52 -31.59 -7.25 -6.31
CA CYS A 52 -31.76 -7.32 -4.86
C CYS A 52 -31.90 -8.78 -4.44
N LEU A 53 -30.86 -9.35 -3.83
CA LEU A 53 -30.83 -10.76 -3.48
C LEU A 53 -31.62 -11.08 -2.22
N ASP A 54 -31.57 -10.21 -1.21
CA ASP A 54 -32.16 -10.48 0.09
C ASP A 54 -32.45 -9.19 0.85
N ILE A 55 -33.48 -9.21 1.69
CA ILE A 55 -33.83 -8.11 2.59
C ILE A 55 -34.05 -8.71 3.97
N LEU A 56 -33.19 -8.34 4.93
CA LEU A 56 -33.25 -8.83 6.31
C LEU A 56 -33.75 -7.71 7.25
N GLY A 57 -34.42 -8.09 8.33
CA GLY A 57 -34.92 -7.19 9.35
C GLY A 57 -36.46 -7.13 9.41
N PRO A 58 -37.03 -6.09 10.05
CA PRO A 58 -36.38 -4.86 10.49
C PRO A 58 -35.44 -5.06 11.70
N TYR A 59 -34.33 -4.32 11.71
CA TYR A 59 -33.39 -4.23 12.83
C TYR A 59 -33.60 -2.93 13.58
N THR A 60 -33.81 -3.01 14.89
CA THR A 60 -33.95 -1.83 15.74
C THR A 60 -32.58 -1.41 16.29
N ALA A 61 -32.14 -0.21 15.93
CA ALA A 61 -30.95 0.40 16.49
C ALA A 61 -31.17 0.85 17.95
N ARG A 62 -30.08 1.13 18.67
CA ARG A 62 -30.12 1.52 20.09
C ARG A 62 -30.93 2.81 20.36
N ASN A 63 -31.09 3.66 19.34
CA ASN A 63 -31.88 4.89 19.39
C ASN A 63 -33.36 4.67 19.00
N GLY A 64 -33.82 3.42 18.84
CA GLY A 64 -35.19 3.08 18.45
C GLY A 64 -35.47 3.16 16.95
N ALA A 65 -34.52 3.63 16.12
CA ALA A 65 -34.70 3.66 14.68
C ALA A 65 -34.69 2.24 14.10
N THR A 66 -35.67 1.91 13.27
CA THR A 66 -35.71 0.64 12.53
C THR A 66 -35.06 0.80 11.17
N ALA A 67 -34.28 -0.19 10.76
CA ALA A 67 -33.67 -0.24 9.44
C ALA A 67 -33.70 -1.67 8.89
N ARG A 68 -33.94 -1.80 7.58
CA ARG A 68 -33.79 -3.03 6.81
C ARG A 68 -32.36 -3.14 6.32
N PHE A 69 -31.85 -4.36 6.28
CA PHE A 69 -30.57 -4.69 5.72
C PHE A 69 -30.77 -5.32 4.35
N MET A 70 -30.43 -4.56 3.31
CA MET A 70 -30.64 -4.95 1.93
C MET A 70 -29.33 -5.47 1.32
N ILE A 71 -29.41 -6.62 0.65
CA ILE A 71 -28.28 -7.28 0.01
C ILE A 71 -28.53 -7.25 -1.49
N PHE A 72 -27.71 -6.50 -2.21
CA PHE A 72 -27.73 -6.41 -3.67
C PHE A 72 -26.58 -7.23 -4.25
N SER A 73 -26.68 -7.59 -5.53
CA SER A 73 -25.61 -8.20 -6.32
C SER A 73 -24.28 -7.44 -6.19
N TYR A 74 -24.34 -6.10 -6.18
CA TYR A 74 -23.18 -5.22 -6.13
C TYR A 74 -22.86 -4.62 -4.76
N GLY A 75 -23.60 -4.94 -3.69
CA GLY A 75 -23.32 -4.35 -2.39
C GLY A 75 -24.25 -4.80 -1.27
N LYS A 76 -24.02 -4.28 -0.06
CA LYS A 76 -24.91 -4.44 1.08
C LYS A 76 -25.11 -3.08 1.73
N VAL A 77 -26.30 -2.82 2.25
CA VAL A 77 -26.63 -1.50 2.79
C VAL A 77 -27.72 -1.60 3.85
N PHE A 78 -27.68 -0.70 4.82
CA PHE A 78 -28.82 -0.44 5.71
C PHE A 78 -29.60 0.75 5.16
N ASP A 79 -30.92 0.68 5.17
CA ASP A 79 -31.80 1.70 4.59
C ASP A 79 -31.97 2.97 5.46
N TYR A 80 -30.91 3.45 6.13
CA TYR A 80 -30.98 4.73 6.84
C TYR A 80 -31.11 5.91 5.86
N PRO A 81 -31.76 7.02 6.24
CA PRO A 81 -31.97 8.18 5.36
C PRO A 81 -30.67 8.77 4.76
N SER A 82 -29.57 8.73 5.50
CA SER A 82 -28.27 9.28 5.07
C SER A 82 -27.44 8.33 4.21
N THR A 83 -27.88 7.08 4.04
CA THR A 83 -27.07 6.06 3.37
C THR A 83 -27.21 6.16 1.85
N LYS A 84 -26.09 5.94 1.15
CA LYS A 84 -26.03 5.85 -0.30
C LYS A 84 -25.54 4.47 -0.72
N LEU A 85 -26.00 4.01 -1.88
CA LEU A 85 -25.59 2.76 -2.49
C LEU A 85 -24.98 3.06 -3.86
N ASN A 86 -23.65 3.11 -3.91
CA ASN A 86 -22.87 3.35 -5.13
C ASN A 86 -22.16 2.06 -5.58
N PHE A 87 -22.27 1.71 -6.86
CA PHE A 87 -21.58 0.58 -7.48
C PHE A 87 -20.12 0.90 -7.81
N LEU A 88 -19.84 2.04 -8.43
CA LEU A 88 -18.51 2.42 -8.92
C LEU A 88 -17.47 2.48 -7.81
N GLU A 89 -17.84 3.07 -6.66
CA GLU A 89 -16.97 3.09 -5.48
C GLU A 89 -16.62 1.68 -5.01
N ARG A 90 -17.60 0.77 -5.01
CA ARG A 90 -17.40 -0.64 -4.61
C ARG A 90 -16.62 -1.42 -5.65
N LYS A 91 -16.74 -1.05 -6.92
CA LYS A 91 -15.95 -1.62 -8.01
C LYS A 91 -14.49 -1.26 -7.88
N ALA A 92 -14.17 -0.01 -7.55
CA ALA A 92 -12.81 0.43 -7.30
C ALA A 92 -12.16 -0.31 -6.11
N THR A 93 -12.89 -0.52 -5.01
CA THR A 93 -12.36 -1.14 -3.78
C THR A 93 -12.63 -2.64 -3.67
N LYS A 94 -13.32 -3.24 -4.64
CA LYS A 94 -13.79 -4.64 -4.63
C LYS A 94 -14.61 -5.01 -3.37
N SER A 95 -15.27 -4.03 -2.73
CA SER A 95 -16.02 -4.21 -1.48
C SER A 95 -17.52 -4.46 -1.72
N TYR A 96 -17.83 -5.62 -2.28
CA TYR A 96 -19.20 -6.03 -2.60
C TYR A 96 -19.90 -6.77 -1.46
N SER A 97 -19.13 -7.38 -0.55
CA SER A 97 -19.66 -8.26 0.51
C SER A 97 -19.92 -7.55 1.84
N CYS A 98 -19.64 -6.25 1.92
CA CYS A 98 -19.71 -5.45 3.15
C CYS A 98 -20.54 -4.19 2.95
N THR A 99 -20.98 -3.58 4.06
CA THR A 99 -21.71 -2.31 4.03
C THR A 99 -20.85 -1.13 3.64
N SER A 100 -19.57 -1.14 4.04
CA SER A 100 -18.63 -0.08 3.71
C SER A 100 -18.09 -0.21 2.27
N THR A 101 -17.96 0.92 1.58
CA THR A 101 -17.25 1.03 0.29
C THR A 101 -15.73 1.06 0.45
N LYS A 102 -15.21 1.12 1.69
CA LYS A 102 -13.77 1.17 1.95
C LYS A 102 -13.11 -0.17 1.70
N ASP A 103 -11.87 -0.09 1.21
CA ASP A 103 -11.00 -1.25 1.08
C ASP A 103 -10.82 -2.00 2.42
N TRP A 104 -10.62 -3.32 2.31
CA TRP A 104 -10.46 -4.20 3.44
C TRP A 104 -9.26 -3.80 4.31
N ALA A 105 -8.11 -3.45 3.71
CA ALA A 105 -6.91 -3.11 4.47
C ALA A 105 -7.13 -1.83 5.28
N ALA A 106 -7.70 -0.79 4.65
CA ALA A 106 -8.04 0.46 5.31
C ALA A 106 -9.02 0.29 6.49
N ARG A 107 -9.89 -0.72 6.44
CA ARG A 107 -10.78 -1.07 7.56
C ARG A 107 -10.04 -1.83 8.64
N GLU A 108 -9.17 -2.76 8.27
CA GLU A 108 -8.44 -3.60 9.21
C GLU A 108 -7.43 -2.80 10.05
N VAL A 109 -6.85 -1.73 9.50
CA VAL A 109 -6.03 -0.71 10.21
C VAL A 109 -6.78 -0.12 11.42
N LYS A 110 -8.09 0.11 11.30
CA LYS A 110 -8.91 0.66 12.39
C LYS A 110 -9.31 -0.37 13.44
N ASN A 111 -9.17 -1.66 13.13
CA ASN A 111 -9.55 -2.72 14.04
C ASN A 111 -8.53 -2.85 15.18
N ARG A 112 -9.03 -3.01 16.42
CA ARG A 112 -8.19 -3.20 17.61
C ARG A 112 -7.18 -4.35 17.46
N ARG A 113 -7.54 -5.40 16.71
CA ARG A 113 -6.64 -6.53 16.42
C ARG A 113 -5.47 -6.12 15.53
N GLY A 114 -5.72 -5.36 14.46
CA GLY A 114 -4.68 -4.83 13.59
C GLY A 114 -3.75 -3.87 14.34
N GLN A 115 -4.32 -2.99 15.17
CA GLN A 115 -3.56 -2.10 16.06
C GLN A 115 -2.64 -2.86 17.00
N ARG A 116 -3.15 -3.89 17.71
CA ARG A 116 -2.34 -4.72 18.62
C ARG A 116 -1.22 -5.45 17.89
N PHE A 117 -1.49 -5.97 16.70
CA PHE A 117 -0.47 -6.61 15.86
C PHE A 117 0.65 -5.63 15.51
N ILE A 118 0.33 -4.40 15.10
CA ILE A 118 1.33 -3.38 14.76
C ILE A 118 2.12 -2.97 15.99
N THR A 119 1.47 -2.73 17.13
CA THR A 119 2.17 -2.40 18.37
C THR A 119 3.16 -3.50 18.77
N ALA A 120 2.74 -4.77 18.71
CA ALA A 120 3.62 -5.90 18.98
C ALA A 120 4.78 -6.00 17.98
N TYR A 121 4.53 -5.72 16.69
CA TYR A 121 5.56 -5.68 15.66
C TYR A 121 6.60 -4.59 15.96
N VAL A 122 6.16 -3.35 16.20
CA VAL A 122 7.05 -2.22 16.49
C VAL A 122 7.85 -2.47 17.76
N MET A 123 7.23 -3.01 18.82
CA MET A 123 7.96 -3.35 20.04
C MET A 123 9.05 -4.42 19.82
N ASN A 124 8.75 -5.48 19.07
CA ASN A 124 9.75 -6.51 18.75
C ASN A 124 10.89 -5.97 17.88
N PHE A 125 10.55 -5.09 16.93
CA PHE A 125 11.52 -4.40 16.08
C PHE A 125 12.45 -3.51 16.92
N MET A 126 11.89 -2.69 17.80
CA MET A 126 12.64 -1.80 18.70
C MET A 126 13.46 -2.56 19.74
N ALA A 127 13.09 -3.80 20.08
CA ALA A 127 13.86 -4.66 20.98
C ALA A 127 15.07 -5.33 20.31
N GLY A 128 15.26 -5.16 18.99
CA GLY A 128 16.33 -5.81 18.23
C GLY A 128 16.18 -7.33 18.12
N THR A 129 15.01 -7.87 18.48
CA THR A 129 14.75 -9.30 18.41
C THR A 129 14.30 -9.71 17.00
N PRO A 130 14.72 -10.89 16.49
CA PRO A 130 14.25 -11.36 15.20
C PRO A 130 12.72 -11.51 15.21
N ILE A 131 12.07 -11.02 14.15
CA ILE A 131 10.61 -10.95 14.05
C ILE A 131 10.01 -12.36 13.96
N ASP A 132 9.36 -12.80 15.04
CA ASP A 132 8.61 -14.07 15.08
C ASP A 132 7.20 -13.91 14.49
N TRP A 133 7.08 -14.21 13.20
CA TRP A 133 5.82 -14.17 12.47
C TRP A 133 4.75 -15.14 12.98
N LYS A 134 5.13 -16.24 13.66
CA LYS A 134 4.15 -17.17 14.21
C LYS A 134 3.44 -16.54 15.40
N LYS A 135 4.19 -15.93 16.33
CA LYS A 135 3.63 -15.21 17.48
C LYS A 135 2.80 -14.02 17.05
N LEU A 136 3.32 -13.20 16.12
CA LEU A 136 2.59 -12.06 15.60
C LEU A 136 1.30 -12.47 14.86
N GLY A 137 1.36 -13.55 14.08
CA GLY A 137 0.18 -14.14 13.44
C GLY A 137 -0.90 -14.51 14.45
N LEU A 138 -0.52 -15.15 15.56
CA LEU A 138 -1.45 -15.53 16.63
C LEU A 138 -2.06 -14.32 17.33
N ILE A 139 -1.31 -13.24 17.53
CA ILE A 139 -1.86 -11.98 18.08
C ILE A 139 -2.93 -11.39 17.16
N TYR A 140 -2.73 -11.49 15.85
CA TYR A 140 -3.63 -10.93 14.87
C TYR A 140 -4.89 -11.78 14.63
N ARG A 141 -4.71 -13.07 14.31
CA ARG A 141 -5.78 -13.99 13.88
C ARG A 141 -5.55 -15.42 14.39
N THR A 142 -5.98 -15.71 15.62
CA THR A 142 -5.98 -17.08 16.17
C THR A 142 -6.97 -18.02 15.46
N ASP A 143 -7.96 -17.46 14.76
CA ASP A 143 -9.03 -18.16 14.04
C ASP A 143 -8.59 -18.78 12.70
N GLN A 144 -7.42 -18.41 12.19
CA GLN A 144 -6.92 -18.83 10.88
C GLN A 144 -6.07 -20.10 10.98
N LYS A 145 -6.19 -21.01 9.99
CA LYS A 145 -5.34 -22.23 9.92
C LYS A 145 -3.85 -21.93 9.78
N LYS A 146 -3.49 -20.80 9.15
CA LYS A 146 -2.12 -20.35 8.89
C LYS A 146 -1.97 -18.86 9.22
N PRO A 147 -1.93 -18.52 10.51
CA PRO A 147 -1.99 -17.13 10.97
C PRO A 147 -0.73 -16.32 10.61
N ASP A 148 0.40 -17.01 10.49
CA ASP A 148 1.70 -16.48 10.05
C ASP A 148 1.63 -15.87 8.63
N LYS A 149 1.00 -16.57 7.69
CA LYS A 149 0.87 -16.12 6.30
C LYS A 149 -0.05 -14.91 6.21
N THR A 150 -1.13 -14.90 6.97
CA THR A 150 -2.08 -13.79 7.01
C THR A 150 -1.43 -12.53 7.58
N ALA A 151 -0.63 -12.64 8.63
CA ALA A 151 0.15 -11.52 9.16
C ALA A 151 1.16 -10.96 8.14
N LYS A 152 1.89 -11.83 7.44
CA LYS A 152 2.81 -11.40 6.37
C LYS A 152 2.10 -10.70 5.22
N TYR A 153 0.92 -11.20 4.84
CA TYR A 153 0.09 -10.57 3.80
C TYR A 153 -0.39 -9.18 4.23
N LEU A 154 -0.85 -9.06 5.48
CA LEU A 154 -1.29 -7.81 6.07
C LEU A 154 -0.18 -6.76 6.08
N PHE A 155 1.02 -7.17 6.46
CA PHE A 155 2.20 -6.31 6.51
C PHE A 155 2.59 -5.71 5.15
N ARG A 156 2.29 -6.39 4.05
CA ARG A 156 2.59 -5.90 2.69
C ARG A 156 1.63 -4.82 2.21
N GLN A 157 0.49 -4.64 2.87
CA GLN A 157 -0.51 -3.65 2.47
C GLN A 157 -0.01 -2.24 2.79
N GLU A 158 -0.19 -1.30 1.86
CA GLU A 158 0.33 0.07 2.00
C GLU A 158 -0.26 0.78 3.22
N ALA A 159 -1.58 0.63 3.44
CA ALA A 159 -2.27 1.18 4.61
C ALA A 159 -1.67 0.68 5.95
N PHE A 160 -1.06 -0.51 5.97
CA PHE A 160 -0.38 -1.03 7.16
C PHE A 160 1.04 -0.47 7.32
N LYS A 161 1.76 -0.24 6.22
CA LYS A 161 3.09 0.38 6.26
C LYS A 161 3.02 1.80 6.82
N GLU A 162 2.07 2.60 6.33
CA GLU A 162 1.81 3.96 6.84
C GLU A 162 1.52 3.94 8.35
N MET A 163 0.70 2.98 8.79
CA MET A 163 0.35 2.86 10.21
C MET A 163 1.54 2.44 11.08
N ILE A 164 2.42 1.58 10.55
CA ILE A 164 3.66 1.20 11.23
C ILE A 164 4.56 2.43 11.37
N GLN A 165 4.76 3.22 10.31
CA GLN A 165 5.55 4.46 10.36
C GLN A 165 5.01 5.43 11.42
N GLN A 166 3.69 5.68 11.43
CA GLN A 166 3.05 6.51 12.44
C GLN A 166 3.31 6.00 13.86
N LYS A 167 3.21 4.67 14.08
CA LYS A 167 3.50 4.06 15.38
C LYS A 167 4.96 4.13 15.77
N MET A 168 5.89 4.02 14.83
CA MET A 168 7.31 4.23 15.11
C MET A 168 7.56 5.67 15.54
N ILE A 169 7.01 6.65 14.82
CA ILE A 169 7.11 8.08 15.18
C ILE A 169 6.56 8.34 16.60
N GLU A 170 5.40 7.77 16.93
CA GLU A 170 4.85 7.86 18.30
C GLU A 170 5.81 7.29 19.35
N VAL A 171 6.44 6.13 19.08
CA VAL A 171 7.39 5.50 19.99
C VAL A 171 8.67 6.31 20.12
N PHE A 172 9.20 6.87 19.03
CA PHE A 172 10.38 7.73 19.06
C PHE A 172 10.13 9.01 19.85
N LYS A 173 8.97 9.66 19.62
CA LYS A 173 8.54 10.81 20.44
C LYS A 173 8.44 10.44 21.92
N GLY A 174 7.88 9.27 22.25
CA GLY A 174 7.79 8.80 23.63
C GLY A 174 9.13 8.50 24.30
N LYS A 175 10.19 8.24 23.52
CA LYS A 175 11.55 8.01 24.00
C LYS A 175 12.44 9.27 23.96
N ASN A 176 11.88 10.44 23.62
CA ASN A 176 12.62 11.68 23.39
C ASN A 176 13.74 11.56 22.33
N ILE A 177 13.56 10.65 21.36
CA ILE A 177 14.48 10.57 20.21
C ILE A 177 14.00 11.61 19.20
N SER A 178 14.83 12.64 19.03
CA SER A 178 14.65 13.74 18.08
C SER A 178 15.16 13.37 16.68
N GLU A 179 14.83 14.18 15.69
CA GLU A 179 15.38 14.05 14.34
C GLU A 179 16.92 14.15 14.34
N ASP A 180 17.48 14.98 15.22
CA ASP A 180 18.92 15.15 15.37
C ASP A 180 19.59 13.86 15.88
N ASP A 181 18.95 13.15 16.81
CA ASP A 181 19.46 11.87 17.32
C ASP A 181 19.50 10.80 16.22
N VAL A 182 18.52 10.80 15.31
CA VAL A 182 18.49 9.89 14.16
C VAL A 182 19.61 10.22 13.17
N ILE A 183 19.87 11.51 12.94
CA ILE A 183 20.98 11.98 12.10
C ILE A 183 22.32 11.54 12.70
N GLU A 184 22.47 11.66 14.02
CA GLU A 184 23.67 11.20 14.74
C GLU A 184 23.86 9.69 14.60
N MET A 185 22.80 8.89 14.73
CA MET A 185 22.85 7.45 14.49
C MET A 185 23.32 7.09 13.08
N PHE A 186 22.85 7.79 12.04
CA PHE A 186 23.33 7.57 10.66
C PHE A 186 24.80 7.97 10.46
N ARG A 187 25.25 9.04 11.13
CA ARG A 187 26.67 9.44 11.12
C ARG A 187 27.56 8.39 11.78
N ASP A 188 27.11 7.82 12.90
CA ASP A 188 27.82 6.74 13.59
C ASP A 188 27.87 5.48 12.72
N ALA A 189 26.75 5.10 12.11
CA ALA A 189 26.69 3.98 11.17
C ALA A 189 27.65 4.17 9.99
N LEU A 190 27.70 5.38 9.40
CA LEU A 190 28.65 5.70 8.34
C LEU A 190 30.10 5.60 8.81
N THR A 191 30.38 6.04 10.04
CA THR A 191 31.73 5.98 10.63
C THR A 191 32.16 4.52 10.86
N MET A 192 31.25 3.67 11.36
CA MET A 192 31.50 2.23 11.50
C MET A 192 31.67 1.54 10.15
N ALA A 193 30.84 1.88 9.15
CA ALA A 193 30.97 1.33 7.80
C ALA A 193 32.31 1.72 7.17
N LYS A 194 32.74 2.98 7.31
CA LYS A 194 34.07 3.47 6.89
C LYS A 194 35.21 2.72 7.59
N ALA A 195 35.10 2.51 8.89
CA ALA A 195 36.09 1.75 9.66
C ALA A 195 36.20 0.29 9.18
N ASN A 196 35.06 -0.34 8.87
CA ASN A 196 34.97 -1.70 8.36
C ASN A 196 35.22 -1.84 6.85
N LYS A 197 35.39 -0.71 6.13
CA LYS A 197 35.55 -0.63 4.67
C LYS A 197 34.41 -1.32 3.88
N ASP A 198 33.20 -1.35 4.42
CA ASP A 198 32.05 -1.96 3.76
C ASP A 198 31.38 -0.94 2.81
N ALA A 199 31.72 -1.03 1.53
CA ALA A 199 31.19 -0.12 0.50
C ALA A 199 29.68 -0.25 0.31
N LYS A 200 29.08 -1.41 0.63
CA LYS A 200 27.64 -1.63 0.47
C LYS A 200 26.87 -0.89 1.56
N GLU A 201 27.30 -1.02 2.81
CA GLU A 201 26.68 -0.31 3.94
C GLU A 201 26.89 1.21 3.82
N MET A 202 28.06 1.66 3.34
CA MET A 202 28.28 3.09 3.04
C MET A 202 27.31 3.62 1.98
N ARG A 203 27.03 2.84 0.93
CA ARG A 203 26.07 3.22 -0.12
C ARG A 203 24.66 3.29 0.44
N MET A 204 24.24 2.34 1.26
CA MET A 204 22.90 2.35 1.88
C MET A 204 22.69 3.59 2.76
N VAL A 205 23.65 3.93 3.62
CA VAL A 205 23.56 5.13 4.45
C VAL A 205 23.53 6.41 3.60
N ALA A 206 24.26 6.46 2.49
CA ALA A 206 24.21 7.59 1.56
C ALA A 206 22.86 7.71 0.82
N GLU A 207 22.24 6.59 0.43
CA GLU A 207 20.89 6.55 -0.13
C GLU A 207 19.85 7.02 0.89
N ASP A 208 19.95 6.58 2.16
CA ASP A 208 19.08 7.00 3.25
C ASP A 208 19.19 8.52 3.53
N PHE A 209 20.41 9.08 3.52
CA PHE A 209 20.60 10.53 3.63
C PHE A 209 20.03 11.29 2.43
N ARG A 210 20.19 10.76 1.21
CA ARG A 210 19.65 11.37 -0.01
C ARG A 210 18.12 11.45 0.06
N ASP A 211 17.48 10.39 0.53
CA ASP A 211 16.03 10.34 0.71
C ASP A 211 15.56 11.28 1.83
N MET A 212 16.30 11.37 2.94
CA MET A 212 15.98 12.26 4.06
C MET A 212 16.02 13.75 3.66
N PHE A 213 16.97 14.14 2.81
CA PHE A 213 17.12 15.52 2.35
C PHE A 213 16.39 15.81 1.02
N ASP A 214 15.57 14.88 0.54
CA ASP A 214 14.86 14.97 -0.75
C ASP A 214 15.81 15.34 -1.91
N MET A 215 17.04 14.82 -1.86
CA MET A 215 18.08 15.01 -2.88
C MET A 215 17.94 14.01 -4.02
N ASN A 216 16.75 13.43 -4.18
CA ASN A 216 16.47 12.55 -5.29
C ASN A 216 16.46 13.36 -6.59
N PRO A 217 17.14 12.89 -7.66
CA PRO A 217 17.07 13.55 -8.95
C PRO A 217 15.60 13.60 -9.36
N LYS A 218 15.09 14.80 -9.66
CA LYS A 218 13.71 14.98 -10.14
C LYS A 218 13.54 14.08 -11.35
N GLU A 219 12.58 13.15 -11.29
CA GLU A 219 12.25 12.33 -12.45
C GLU A 219 11.93 13.26 -13.62
N LEU A 220 12.76 13.18 -14.65
CA LEU A 220 12.54 13.90 -15.89
C LEU A 220 11.15 13.53 -16.43
N PRO A 221 10.28 14.50 -16.80
CA PRO A 221 8.96 14.19 -17.31
C PRO A 221 9.09 13.28 -18.54
N LYS A 222 8.24 12.25 -18.64
CA LYS A 222 8.23 11.31 -19.76
C LYS A 222 8.19 12.08 -21.09
N GLY A 223 9.26 11.98 -21.88
CA GLY A 223 9.42 12.67 -23.17
C GLY A 223 10.29 13.93 -23.12
N SER A 224 10.97 14.23 -22.03
CA SER A 224 12.05 15.23 -22.05
C SER A 224 13.30 14.64 -22.70
N GLU A 225 13.71 15.25 -23.81
CA GLU A 225 15.05 15.05 -24.37
C GLU A 225 16.04 15.59 -23.35
N VAL A 226 16.93 14.73 -22.86
CA VAL A 226 18.12 15.18 -22.14
C VAL A 226 18.89 16.02 -23.14
N PRO A 227 19.28 17.28 -22.85
CA PRO A 227 19.98 18.14 -23.81
C PRO A 227 21.43 17.67 -24.08
N TYR A 228 21.77 16.47 -23.65
CA TYR A 228 23.08 15.86 -23.73
C TYR A 228 22.90 14.35 -23.97
N ASP A 229 23.56 13.83 -25.00
CA ASP A 229 23.52 12.41 -25.33
C ASP A 229 24.33 11.64 -24.27
N PRO A 230 23.78 10.59 -23.62
CA PRO A 230 24.54 9.76 -22.67
C PRO A 230 25.86 9.23 -23.24
N ASP A 231 25.96 9.05 -24.56
CA ASP A 231 27.18 8.60 -25.23
C ASP A 231 28.29 9.67 -25.21
N ASP A 232 27.94 10.97 -25.20
CA ASP A 232 28.92 12.08 -25.11
C ASP A 232 29.66 12.07 -23.74
N ILE A 233 28.97 11.67 -22.67
CA ILE A 233 29.56 11.57 -21.32
C ILE A 233 30.49 10.36 -21.23
N VAL A 234 30.16 9.26 -21.89
CA VAL A 234 30.99 8.05 -21.91
C VAL A 234 32.29 8.34 -22.65
N ASP A 235 32.23 9.09 -23.75
CA ASP A 235 33.41 9.45 -24.54
C ASP A 235 34.32 10.47 -23.81
N GLU A 236 33.76 11.45 -23.09
CA GLU A 236 34.55 12.37 -22.25
C GLU A 236 35.22 11.64 -21.07
N ILE A 237 34.49 10.77 -20.38
CA ILE A 237 35.04 9.98 -19.27
C ILE A 237 36.13 9.02 -19.77
N GLN A 238 35.95 8.41 -20.94
CA GLN A 238 36.96 7.53 -21.52
C GLN A 238 38.21 8.31 -21.96
N ALA A 239 38.05 9.49 -22.55
CA ALA A 239 39.16 10.37 -22.92
C ALA A 239 39.97 10.83 -21.69
N ASP A 240 39.31 11.14 -20.58
CA ASP A 240 39.97 11.50 -19.32
C ASP A 240 40.68 10.30 -18.67
N ILE A 241 40.10 9.10 -18.75
CA ILE A 241 40.74 7.87 -18.29
C ILE A 241 41.99 7.57 -19.13
N ASP A 242 41.90 7.69 -20.45
CA ASP A 242 43.01 7.43 -21.38
C ASP A 242 44.15 8.43 -21.17
N LYS A 243 43.82 9.71 -20.97
CA LYS A 243 44.81 10.76 -20.64
C LYS A 243 45.49 10.49 -19.29
N ALA A 244 44.73 10.12 -18.27
CA ALA A 244 45.29 9.77 -16.96
C ALA A 244 46.20 8.53 -17.03
N GLN A 245 45.85 7.53 -17.85
CA GLN A 245 46.69 6.35 -18.07
C GLN A 245 47.98 6.70 -18.84
N LEU A 246 47.92 7.62 -19.80
CA LEU A 246 49.08 8.09 -20.55
C LEU A 246 50.07 8.85 -19.63
N GLU A 247 49.55 9.74 -18.78
CA GLU A 247 50.34 10.48 -17.78
C GLU A 247 50.96 9.55 -16.72
N LEU A 248 50.25 8.49 -16.31
CA LEU A 248 50.77 7.44 -15.43
C LEU A 248 51.85 6.59 -16.11
N GLY A 249 51.72 6.34 -17.41
CA GLY A 249 52.74 5.65 -18.23
C GLY A 249 54.02 6.46 -18.36
N GLN A 250 53.91 7.76 -18.64
CA GLN A 250 55.06 8.67 -18.76
C GLN A 250 55.81 8.80 -17.43
N LYS A 251 55.10 8.96 -16.31
CA LYS A 251 55.72 8.99 -14.97
C LYS A 251 56.44 7.69 -14.58
N LYS A 252 56.00 6.53 -15.11
CA LYS A 252 56.70 5.25 -14.88
C LYS A 252 57.97 5.10 -15.72
N ILE A 253 58.03 5.73 -16.90
CA ILE A 253 59.23 5.75 -17.75
C ILE A 253 60.29 6.67 -17.13
N GLU A 254 59.89 7.88 -16.70
CA GLU A 254 60.79 8.83 -16.00
C GLU A 254 61.34 8.27 -14.66
N ALA A 255 60.53 7.49 -13.93
CA ALA A 255 60.96 6.81 -12.70
C ALA A 255 61.78 5.52 -12.94
N GLY A 256 61.78 4.99 -14.16
CA GLY A 256 62.59 3.85 -14.58
C GLY A 256 64.00 4.27 -15.00
N GLU A 257 64.13 5.42 -15.68
CA GLU A 257 65.41 5.98 -16.11
C GLU A 257 66.27 6.53 -14.96
N THR A 258 65.69 6.82 -13.80
CA THR A 258 66.43 7.28 -12.60
C THR A 258 67.04 6.15 -11.75
N LYS A 259 66.91 4.88 -12.16
CA LYS A 259 67.45 3.72 -11.43
C LYS A 259 68.62 3.00 -12.11
N GLU A 260 69.07 3.48 -13.27
CA GLU A 260 70.28 2.99 -13.95
C GLU A 260 71.36 4.09 -14.02
N GLU A 261 71.85 4.57 -12.87
CA GLU A 261 73.19 5.15 -12.69
C GLU A 261 73.78 4.74 -11.33
#